data_AF-A0A3D4AHQ6-F1
#
_entry.id   AF-A0A3D4AHQ6-F1
#
_cell.length_a   1.000
_cell.length_b   1.000
_cell.length_c   1.000
_cell.angle_alpha   90.00
_cell.angle_beta   90.00
_cell.angle_gamma   90.00
#
_symmetry.space_group_name_H-M   'P 1'
#
loop_
_entity.id
_entity.type
_entity.pdbx_description
1 polymer ?
#
loop_
_entity_poly.entity_id
_entity_poly.type
_entity_poly.pdbx_seq_one_letter_code
_entity_poly.pdbx_strand_id
1 'polypeptide(L)'
;MKTIFLSLFLLPIFAVAQVHFTNLQLSDIVLTDKKGNSTNGHPMTILLEDGKSNPDNILISTSGVTIIAKFKVSSIHSRRSSTKSGSIRLEVKYQSILGDKKDNRTAEYIYYIDDERQLEAKEMFVFNNGLSPIQYTLTFKGKFSN
;
A
#
# COMPACT_ATOMS: atom_id res chain seq x y z
N MET A 1 27.17 -10.90 63.46
CA MET A 1 25.71 -10.74 63.22
C MET A 1 25.51 -10.29 61.77
N LYS A 2 24.45 -10.79 61.14
CA LYS A 2 24.30 -11.05 59.70
C LYS A 2 24.27 -9.80 58.82
N THR A 3 25.13 -9.80 57.80
CA THR A 3 25.07 -8.98 56.58
C THR A 3 23.88 -9.41 55.72
N ILE A 4 22.96 -8.49 55.42
CA ILE A 4 21.86 -8.70 54.48
C ILE A 4 22.30 -8.11 53.13
N PHE A 5 22.69 -8.98 52.20
CA PHE A 5 22.91 -8.63 50.80
C PHE A 5 21.54 -8.61 50.10
N LEU A 6 21.03 -7.41 49.80
CA LEU A 6 19.82 -7.22 49.01
C LEU A 6 20.18 -7.29 47.53
N SER A 7 20.06 -8.47 46.90
CA SER A 7 20.26 -8.60 45.45
C SER A 7 19.04 -8.04 44.71
N LEU A 8 19.21 -6.88 44.08
CA LEU A 8 18.21 -6.29 43.19
C LEU A 8 18.15 -7.12 41.89
N PHE A 9 17.13 -7.94 41.72
CA PHE A 9 16.86 -8.66 40.48
C PHE A 9 16.40 -7.66 39.41
N LEU A 10 17.30 -7.26 38.51
CA LEU A 10 16.95 -6.59 37.26
C LEU A 10 16.32 -7.63 36.32
N LEU A 11 15.00 -7.63 36.19
CA LEU A 11 14.33 -8.40 35.13
C LEU A 11 14.44 -7.63 33.81
N PRO A 12 14.98 -8.22 32.73
CA PRO A 12 14.91 -7.60 31.42
C PRO A 12 13.45 -7.60 30.94
N ILE A 13 12.86 -6.40 30.84
CA ILE A 13 11.56 -6.21 30.20
C ILE A 13 11.79 -6.37 28.69
N PHE A 14 11.50 -7.56 28.16
CA PHE A 14 11.41 -7.74 26.72
C PHE A 14 10.15 -7.04 26.22
N ALA A 15 10.32 -5.89 25.57
CA ALA A 15 9.25 -5.24 24.84
C ALA A 15 8.87 -6.14 23.65
N VAL A 16 7.76 -6.86 23.76
CA VAL A 16 7.14 -7.55 22.63
C VAL A 16 6.60 -6.49 21.69
N ALA A 17 7.22 -6.33 20.53
CA ALA A 17 6.67 -5.52 19.45
C ALA A 17 5.34 -6.17 19.01
N GLN A 18 4.22 -5.49 19.25
CA GLN A 18 2.92 -5.93 18.76
C GLN A 18 2.93 -5.79 17.24
N VAL A 19 2.78 -6.91 16.53
CA VAL A 19 2.61 -6.90 15.08
C VAL A 19 1.16 -6.52 14.79
N HIS A 20 0.95 -5.38 14.15
CA HIS A 20 -0.38 -4.93 13.75
C HIS A 20 -0.64 -5.32 12.29
N PHE A 21 -1.78 -5.97 12.07
CA PHE A 21 -2.29 -6.32 10.74
C PHE A 21 -3.54 -5.50 10.42
N THR A 22 -3.76 -5.22 9.13
CA THR A 22 -4.99 -4.61 8.63
C THR A 22 -5.32 -5.17 7.25
N ASN A 23 -6.60 -5.20 6.89
CA ASN A 23 -7.03 -5.62 5.56
C ASN A 23 -7.26 -4.39 4.68
N LEU A 24 -6.74 -4.42 3.47
CA LEU A 24 -7.07 -3.45 2.41
C LEU A 24 -7.96 -4.14 1.37
N GLN A 25 -9.21 -3.74 1.31
CA GLN A 25 -10.18 -4.23 0.32
C GLN A 25 -10.14 -3.32 -0.90
N LEU A 26 -9.77 -3.86 -2.05
CA LEU A 26 -9.78 -3.17 -3.33
C LEU A 26 -11.03 -3.51 -4.12
N SER A 27 -11.68 -2.50 -4.69
CA SER A 27 -12.86 -2.63 -5.54
C SER A 27 -12.79 -1.65 -6.72
N ASP A 28 -13.73 -1.76 -7.65
CA ASP A 28 -13.85 -0.88 -8.82
C ASP A 28 -12.52 -0.72 -9.58
N ILE A 29 -11.74 -1.80 -9.70
CA ILE A 29 -10.47 -1.79 -10.41
C ILE A 29 -10.76 -1.72 -11.91
N VAL A 30 -10.38 -0.63 -12.55
CA VAL A 30 -10.63 -0.38 -13.97
C VAL A 30 -9.39 0.18 -14.62
N LEU A 31 -9.05 -0.35 -15.79
CA LEU A 31 -8.01 0.19 -16.67
C LEU A 31 -8.65 0.77 -17.92
N THR A 32 -8.44 2.05 -18.18
CA THR A 32 -8.97 2.74 -19.37
C THR A 32 -7.84 3.13 -20.30
N ASP A 33 -7.95 2.79 -21.59
CA ASP A 33 -7.03 3.23 -22.62
C ASP A 33 -7.34 4.67 -23.10
N LYS A 34 -6.43 5.26 -23.87
CA LYS A 34 -6.63 6.61 -24.43
C LYS A 34 -7.87 6.74 -25.35
N LYS A 35 -8.39 5.63 -25.88
CA LYS A 35 -9.59 5.59 -26.73
C LYS A 35 -10.88 5.46 -25.91
N GLY A 36 -10.78 5.32 -24.59
CA GLY A 36 -11.90 5.16 -23.67
C GLY A 36 -12.36 3.71 -23.49
N ASN A 37 -11.63 2.73 -24.02
CA ASN A 37 -11.95 1.32 -23.76
C ASN A 37 -11.53 0.96 -22.34
N SER A 38 -12.42 0.29 -21.60
CA SER A 38 -12.18 -0.09 -20.21
C SER A 38 -12.04 -1.60 -20.06
N THR A 39 -11.11 -2.01 -19.21
CA THR A 39 -10.95 -3.39 -18.74
C THR A 39 -11.08 -3.44 -17.24
N ASN A 40 -11.93 -4.33 -16.74
CA ASN A 40 -12.14 -4.48 -15.30
C ASN A 40 -11.14 -5.47 -14.71
N GLY A 41 -10.56 -5.11 -13.57
CA GLY A 41 -9.87 -6.02 -12.67
C GLY A 41 -10.84 -6.75 -11.74
N HIS A 42 -10.31 -7.65 -10.93
CA HIS A 42 -11.10 -8.37 -9.93
C HIS A 42 -10.92 -7.73 -8.55
N PRO A 43 -12.01 -7.50 -7.79
CA PRO A 43 -11.90 -7.09 -6.39
C PRO A 43 -11.01 -8.05 -5.60
N MET A 44 -10.24 -7.52 -4.67
CA MET A 44 -9.33 -8.34 -3.86
C MET A 44 -9.15 -7.77 -2.46
N THR A 45 -8.85 -8.65 -1.51
CA THR A 45 -8.49 -8.25 -0.15
C THR A 45 -7.02 -8.58 0.09
N ILE A 46 -6.28 -7.60 0.60
CA ILE A 46 -4.85 -7.71 0.84
C ILE A 46 -4.61 -7.57 2.33
N LEU A 47 -4.02 -8.60 2.93
CA LEU A 47 -3.56 -8.54 4.31
C LEU A 47 -2.23 -7.76 4.37
N LEU A 48 -2.23 -6.68 5.13
CA LEU A 48 -1.07 -5.79 5.30
C LEU A 48 -0.56 -5.90 6.73
N GLU A 49 0.76 -6.12 6.85
CA GLU A 49 1.48 -6.02 8.12
C GLU A 49 2.15 -4.66 8.22
N ASP A 50 2.05 -4.00 9.38
CA ASP A 50 2.63 -2.68 9.58
C ASP A 50 4.14 -2.65 9.29
N GLY A 51 4.55 -1.68 8.46
CA GLY A 51 5.93 -1.49 8.06
C GLY A 51 6.45 -2.44 6.97
N LYS A 52 5.69 -3.47 6.57
CA LYS A 52 6.12 -4.45 5.56
C LYS A 52 5.37 -4.29 4.24
N SER A 53 6.08 -4.52 3.14
CA SER A 53 5.46 -4.65 1.83
C SER A 53 4.86 -6.06 1.69
N ASN A 54 3.63 -6.12 1.19
CA ASN A 54 3.00 -7.38 0.85
C ASN A 54 3.57 -7.95 -0.49
N PRO A 55 3.27 -9.21 -0.85
CA PRO A 55 3.63 -9.79 -2.14
C PRO A 55 3.03 -9.06 -3.35
N ASP A 56 3.47 -9.42 -4.56
CA ASP A 56 2.92 -8.91 -5.81
C ASP A 56 1.43 -9.24 -5.97
N ASN A 57 0.61 -8.21 -6.23
CA ASN A 57 -0.80 -8.36 -6.56
C ASN A 57 -1.04 -7.95 -8.01
N ILE A 58 -1.66 -8.82 -8.80
CA ILE A 58 -2.04 -8.49 -10.17
C ILE A 58 -3.37 -7.74 -10.12
N LEU A 59 -3.34 -6.43 -10.37
CA LEU A 59 -4.54 -5.60 -10.44
C LEU A 59 -5.25 -5.77 -11.78
N ILE A 60 -4.47 -5.86 -12.86
CA ILE A 60 -4.94 -6.05 -14.23
C ILE A 60 -4.01 -7.04 -14.93
N SER A 61 -4.60 -7.99 -15.65
CA SER A 61 -3.87 -8.85 -16.59
C SER A 61 -4.72 -9.09 -17.83
N THR A 62 -4.29 -8.52 -18.95
CA THR A 62 -4.96 -8.63 -20.26
C THR A 62 -3.96 -9.14 -21.30
N SER A 63 -4.43 -9.36 -22.53
CA SER A 63 -3.55 -9.75 -23.64
C SER A 63 -2.49 -8.69 -24.00
N GLY A 64 -2.74 -7.41 -23.67
CA GLY A 64 -1.84 -6.31 -24.00
C GLY A 64 -1.01 -5.81 -22.83
N VAL A 65 -1.62 -5.67 -21.66
CA VAL A 65 -1.01 -5.00 -20.50
C VAL A 65 -1.26 -5.76 -19.20
N THR A 66 -0.23 -5.79 -18.36
CA THR A 66 -0.28 -6.29 -16.99
C THR A 66 0.09 -5.17 -16.03
N ILE A 67 -0.68 -5.00 -14.96
CA ILE A 67 -0.37 -4.06 -13.87
C ILE A 67 -0.35 -4.82 -12.56
N ILE A 68 0.79 -4.73 -11.89
CA ILE A 68 1.10 -5.36 -10.62
C ILE A 68 1.29 -4.25 -9.58
N ALA A 69 0.85 -4.50 -8.35
CA ALA A 69 1.05 -3.59 -7.24
C ALA A 69 1.50 -4.31 -5.96
N LYS A 70 2.46 -3.69 -5.26
CA LYS A 70 2.81 -3.98 -3.86
C LYS A 70 2.34 -2.84 -2.99
N PHE A 71 1.80 -3.20 -1.84
CA PHE A 71 1.23 -2.29 -0.87
C PHE A 71 2.02 -2.42 0.44
N LYS A 72 2.27 -1.29 1.08
CA LYS A 72 2.87 -1.22 2.41
C LYS A 72 2.09 -0.22 3.23
N VAL A 73 1.56 -0.66 4.36
CA VAL A 73 1.01 0.25 5.36
C VAL A 73 2.09 0.59 6.37
N SER A 74 2.12 1.82 6.87
CA SER A 74 3.05 2.24 7.92
C SER A 74 2.38 3.25 8.83
N SER A 75 2.35 2.95 10.12
CA SER A 75 1.89 3.86 11.16
C SER A 75 2.87 5.02 11.33
N ILE A 76 2.37 6.26 11.29
CA ILE A 76 3.18 7.45 11.55
C ILE A 76 3.03 7.80 13.03
N HIS A 77 4.17 7.80 13.74
CA HIS A 77 4.25 8.29 15.11
C HIS A 77 4.98 9.64 15.13
N SER A 78 4.26 10.71 15.48
CA SER A 78 4.82 12.05 15.59
C SER A 78 4.82 12.50 17.05
N ARG A 79 6.01 12.71 17.64
CA ARG A 79 6.13 13.27 19.01
C ARG A 79 5.63 14.71 19.14
N ARG A 80 5.43 15.42 18.02
CA ARG A 80 5.16 16.86 17.99
C ARG A 80 3.70 17.21 17.65
N SER A 81 2.87 16.24 17.31
CA SER A 81 1.46 16.48 16.95
C SER A 81 0.66 15.21 17.15
N SER A 82 -0.37 15.29 17.99
CA SER A 82 -1.33 14.21 18.22
C SER A 82 -2.09 13.84 16.96
N THR A 83 -2.49 14.82 16.13
CA THR A 83 -3.20 14.58 14.86
C THR A 83 -2.36 13.79 13.85
N LYS A 84 -1.04 14.01 13.83
CA LYS A 84 -0.10 13.23 13.01
C LYS A 84 0.31 11.91 13.66
N SER A 85 0.06 11.76 14.95
CA SER A 85 0.40 10.57 15.71
C SER A 85 -0.78 9.60 15.65
N GLY A 86 -0.66 8.52 14.87
CA GLY A 86 -1.76 7.60 14.59
C GLY A 86 -2.34 7.73 13.17
N SER A 87 -1.79 8.63 12.36
CA SER A 87 -1.99 8.61 10.91
C SER A 87 -1.37 7.35 10.31
N ILE A 88 -1.93 6.85 9.22
CA ILE A 88 -1.35 5.73 8.45
C ILE A 88 -0.89 6.22 7.08
N ARG A 89 0.24 5.70 6.62
CA ARG A 89 0.73 5.85 5.25
C ARG A 89 0.49 4.55 4.51
N LEU A 90 -0.12 4.64 3.33
CA LEU A 90 -0.17 3.57 2.35
C LEU A 90 0.77 3.91 1.20
N GLU A 91 1.87 3.17 1.08
CA GLU A 91 2.76 3.20 -0.08
C GLU A 91 2.30 2.13 -1.07
N VAL A 92 2.12 2.50 -2.34
CA VAL A 92 1.77 1.59 -3.43
C VAL A 92 2.85 1.65 -4.51
N LYS A 93 3.53 0.53 -4.72
CA LYS A 93 4.52 0.37 -5.79
C LYS A 93 3.89 -0.38 -6.94
N TYR A 94 3.73 0.31 -8.05
CA TYR A 94 3.20 -0.23 -9.29
C TYR A 94 4.34 -0.69 -10.19
N GLN A 95 4.13 -1.82 -10.84
CA GLN A 95 4.89 -2.28 -11.98
C GLN A 95 3.90 -2.56 -13.11
N SER A 96 4.09 -1.88 -14.24
CA SER A 96 3.25 -2.04 -15.42
C SER A 96 4.08 -2.56 -16.58
N ILE A 97 3.52 -3.49 -17.36
CA ILE A 97 4.21 -4.25 -18.40
C ILE A 97 3.35 -4.25 -19.67
N LEU A 98 3.93 -3.84 -20.80
CA LEU A 98 3.32 -3.82 -22.13
C LEU A 98 4.32 -4.39 -23.14
N GLY A 99 4.21 -5.69 -23.45
CA GLY A 99 5.25 -6.42 -24.18
C GLY A 99 6.60 -6.32 -23.45
N ASP A 100 7.63 -5.86 -24.14
CA ASP A 100 8.98 -5.67 -23.56
C ASP A 100 9.14 -4.37 -22.75
N LYS A 101 8.12 -3.51 -22.74
CA LYS A 101 8.18 -2.20 -22.08
C LYS A 101 7.68 -2.33 -20.64
N LYS A 102 8.35 -1.64 -19.74
CA LYS A 102 8.00 -1.59 -18.31
C LYS A 102 7.98 -0.15 -17.82
N ASP A 103 7.04 0.15 -16.93
CA ASP A 103 6.99 1.40 -16.19
C ASP A 103 6.72 1.09 -14.71
N ASN A 104 7.56 1.64 -13.83
CA ASN A 104 7.52 1.43 -12.38
C ASN A 104 7.22 2.75 -11.71
N ARG A 105 6.19 2.79 -10.87
CA ARG A 105 5.74 4.02 -10.20
C ARG A 105 5.49 3.75 -8.72
N THR A 106 5.67 4.77 -7.89
CA THR A 106 5.30 4.69 -6.47
C THR A 106 4.35 5.84 -6.17
N ALA A 107 3.23 5.53 -5.53
CA ALA A 107 2.30 6.50 -4.98
C ALA A 107 2.24 6.35 -3.46
N GLU A 108 2.05 7.46 -2.76
CA GLU A 108 1.86 7.47 -1.31
C GLU A 108 0.54 8.16 -0.98
N TYR A 109 -0.25 7.53 -0.11
CA TYR A 109 -1.49 8.06 0.42
C TYR A 109 -1.36 8.14 1.94
N ILE A 110 -1.75 9.28 2.53
CA ILE A 110 -1.67 9.51 3.97
C ILE A 110 -3.09 9.73 4.48
N TYR A 111 -3.50 8.94 5.47
CA TYR A 111 -4.80 9.03 6.12
C TYR A 111 -4.63 9.50 7.55
N TYR A 112 -5.38 10.51 7.94
CA TYR A 112 -5.40 11.00 9.31
C TYR A 112 -6.45 10.22 10.14
N ILE A 113 -6.44 10.41 11.46
CA ILE A 113 -7.25 9.59 12.39
C ILE A 113 -8.75 9.71 12.11
N ASP A 114 -9.21 10.89 11.74
CA ASP A 114 -10.62 11.21 11.58
C ASP A 114 -11.13 10.96 10.15
N ASP A 115 -10.25 10.50 9.25
CA ASP A 115 -10.64 10.19 7.87
C ASP A 115 -11.31 8.81 7.82
N GLU A 116 -12.41 8.71 7.09
CA GLU A 116 -12.84 7.41 6.58
C GLU A 116 -11.68 6.87 5.74
N ARG A 117 -11.03 5.81 6.22
CA ARG A 117 -9.82 5.21 5.61
C ARG A 117 -10.18 4.51 4.29
N GLN A 118 -10.58 5.31 3.31
CA GLN A 118 -10.99 4.95 1.97
C GLN A 118 -10.03 5.61 0.97
N LEU A 119 -9.63 4.86 -0.03
CA LEU A 119 -8.74 5.26 -1.12
C LEU A 119 -9.57 5.38 -2.39
N GLU A 120 -9.34 6.43 -3.17
CA GLU A 120 -9.62 6.45 -4.59
C GLU A 120 -8.31 6.74 -5.32
N ALA A 121 -7.76 5.72 -5.98
CA ALA A 121 -6.52 5.82 -6.71
C ALA A 121 -6.80 6.07 -8.19
N LYS A 122 -6.02 6.97 -8.80
CA LYS A 122 -6.04 7.24 -10.24
C LYS A 122 -4.62 7.42 -10.74
N GLU A 123 -4.08 6.40 -11.40
CA GLU A 123 -2.70 6.36 -11.87
C GLU A 123 -2.62 6.25 -13.38
N MET A 124 -1.76 7.05 -14.00
CA MET A 124 -1.52 7.02 -15.45
C MET A 124 -0.19 6.33 -15.75
N PHE A 125 -0.21 5.34 -16.63
CA PHE A 125 0.98 4.64 -17.13
C PHE A 125 1.21 5.03 -18.58
N VAL A 126 2.44 5.41 -18.91
CA VAL A 126 2.80 5.90 -20.25
C VAL A 126 3.94 5.05 -20.81
N PHE A 127 3.67 4.37 -21.92
CA PHE A 127 4.63 3.54 -22.61
C PHE A 127 5.06 4.21 -23.92
N ASN A 128 6.35 4.52 -24.03
CA ASN A 128 6.91 5.10 -25.25
C ASN A 128 6.77 4.14 -26.43
N ASN A 129 6.13 4.56 -27.51
CA ASN A 129 5.94 3.76 -28.73
C ASN A 129 6.23 4.61 -29.98
N GLY A 130 7.46 5.10 -30.08
CA GLY A 130 7.86 6.04 -31.12
C GLY A 130 7.11 7.37 -30.98
N LEU A 131 6.53 7.87 -32.08
CA LEU A 131 5.82 9.16 -32.13
C LEU A 131 4.43 9.12 -31.47
N SER A 132 3.93 7.95 -31.06
CA SER A 132 2.59 7.78 -30.50
C SER A 132 2.65 7.03 -29.17
N PRO A 133 2.81 7.72 -28.03
CA PRO A 133 2.84 7.06 -26.72
C PRO A 133 1.52 6.36 -26.42
N ILE A 134 1.61 5.17 -25.84
CA ILE A 134 0.46 4.41 -25.36
C ILE A 134 0.22 4.81 -23.90
N GLN A 135 -1.03 5.12 -23.56
CA GLN A 135 -1.41 5.59 -22.25
C GLN A 135 -2.56 4.75 -21.70
N TYR A 136 -2.42 4.36 -20.44
CA TYR A 136 -3.48 3.71 -19.68
C TYR A 136 -3.70 4.44 -18.37
N THR A 137 -4.96 4.57 -17.95
CA THR A 137 -5.34 5.11 -16.65
C THR A 137 -5.93 3.98 -15.82
N LEU A 138 -5.27 3.62 -14.73
CA LEU A 138 -5.79 2.71 -13.73
C LEU A 138 -6.56 3.53 -12.69
N THR A 139 -7.79 3.12 -12.41
CA THR A 139 -8.56 3.60 -11.26
C THR A 139 -8.96 2.44 -10.37
N PHE A 140 -8.97 2.64 -9.07
CA PHE A 140 -9.57 1.69 -8.13
C PHE A 140 -9.94 2.38 -6.83
N LYS A 141 -10.85 1.76 -6.07
CA LYS A 141 -11.14 2.14 -4.70
C LYS A 141 -10.50 1.17 -3.73
N GLY A 142 -10.11 1.68 -2.57
CA GLY A 142 -9.60 0.88 -1.46
C GLY A 142 -10.34 1.22 -0.18
N LYS A 143 -10.53 0.26 0.71
CA LYS A 143 -11.05 0.50 2.05
C LYS A 143 -10.27 -0.33 3.06
N PHE A 144 -9.78 0.33 4.11
CA PHE A 144 -9.20 -0.39 5.24
C PHE A 144 -10.31 -1.00 6.09
N SER A 145 -10.14 -2.25 6.48
CA SER A 145 -10.94 -2.93 7.49
C SER A 145 -10.06 -3.55 8.57
N ASN A 146 -10.58 -3.52 9.80
CA ASN A 146 -10.00 -4.20 10.96
C ASN A 146 -10.57 -5.60 11.06
#